data_AF-A0A1M6MH97-F1
#
_entry.id   AF-A0A1M6MH97-F1
#
_cell.length_a   1.000
_cell.length_b   1.000
_cell.length_c   1.000
_cell.angle_alpha   90.00
_cell.angle_beta   90.00
_cell.angle_gamma   90.00
#
_symmetry.space_group_name_H-M   'P 1'
#
loop_
_entity.id
_entity.type
_entity.pdbx_description
1 polymer ?
#
loop_
_entity_poly.entity_id
_entity_poly.type
_entity_poly.pdbx_seq_one_letter_code
_entity_poly.pdbx_strand_id
1 'polypeptide(L)'
;MASERKTIVTYKGTGSQKVFAFPFDYLRKSFIKVMIDGNPLTYGTDYTVSDKQLTFTNAPVLNAIIVIYRETATDRLVAWEDASVLRAGDLTLFEVQLLHIAEETKDKVQEAGLALDDLDGKWDARLKVLKNLLDPVDNLDAVNKRYFESTQAGYIQASQAKVDQATAQANFAQSKANDASASASAARTSELNAKASETAAKTSETNAKAS
;
A
#
# COMPACT_ATOMS: atom_id res chain seq x y z
N MET A 1 23.03 -10.14 -3.96
CA MET A 1 22.59 -11.54 -4.13
C MET A 1 21.78 -11.91 -2.91
N ALA A 2 20.58 -12.49 -3.05
CA ALA A 2 19.83 -12.94 -1.88
C ALA A 2 20.65 -14.01 -1.16
N SER A 3 20.97 -13.80 0.12
CA SER A 3 21.66 -14.78 0.96
C SER A 3 20.89 -16.10 0.90
N GLU A 4 21.60 -17.21 0.70
CA GLU A 4 21.02 -18.55 0.83
C GLU A 4 20.46 -18.71 2.24
N ARG A 5 19.19 -19.14 2.33
CA ARG A 5 18.51 -19.37 3.60
C ARG A 5 18.80 -20.79 4.05
N LYS A 6 19.19 -20.96 5.32
CA LYS A 6 19.63 -22.25 5.85
C LYS A 6 18.58 -22.96 6.69
N THR A 7 17.53 -22.26 7.10
CA THR A 7 16.56 -22.77 8.09
C THR A 7 15.11 -22.69 7.63
N ILE A 8 14.88 -22.18 6.42
CA ILE A 8 13.55 -21.92 5.86
C ILE A 8 13.54 -22.18 4.36
N VAL A 9 12.44 -22.74 3.88
CA VAL A 9 12.17 -22.96 2.45
C VAL A 9 10.71 -22.62 2.15
N THR A 10 10.49 -22.03 0.98
CA THR A 10 9.15 -21.63 0.51
C THR A 10 8.77 -22.42 -0.72
N TYR A 11 7.54 -22.95 -0.72
CA TYR A 11 6.94 -23.66 -1.84
C TYR A 11 5.61 -23.01 -2.24
N LYS A 12 5.16 -23.30 -3.46
CA LYS A 12 3.79 -23.05 -3.90
C LYS A 12 3.01 -24.35 -3.93
N GLY A 13 1.81 -24.34 -3.35
CA GLY A 13 0.90 -25.48 -3.39
C GLY A 13 0.46 -25.79 -4.83
N THR A 14 0.44 -27.07 -5.18
CA THR A 14 -0.01 -27.56 -6.49
C THR A 14 -1.47 -28.00 -6.50
N GLY A 15 -2.15 -27.97 -5.34
CA GLY A 15 -3.52 -28.46 -5.17
C GLY A 15 -3.65 -29.96 -4.92
N SER A 16 -2.58 -30.74 -5.11
CA SER A 16 -2.62 -32.21 -4.96
C SER A 16 -1.38 -32.80 -4.28
N GLN A 17 -0.21 -32.15 -4.37
CA GLN A 17 1.01 -32.60 -3.72
C GLN A 17 0.90 -32.48 -2.20
N LYS A 18 1.20 -33.58 -1.49
CA LYS A 18 1.23 -33.62 -0.03
C LYS A 18 2.63 -33.66 0.57
N VAL A 19 3.62 -34.06 -0.22
CA VAL A 19 4.99 -34.30 0.25
C VAL A 19 5.92 -33.22 -0.26
N PHE A 20 6.65 -32.59 0.65
CA PHE A 20 7.61 -31.52 0.36
C PHE A 20 8.92 -31.82 1.07
N ALA A 21 10.04 -31.77 0.35
CA ALA A 21 11.36 -31.92 0.96
C ALA A 21 11.82 -30.58 1.56
N PHE A 22 12.82 -30.60 2.45
CA PHE A 22 13.51 -29.40 2.93
C PHE A 22 15.01 -29.69 3.11
N PRO A 23 15.91 -28.71 2.90
CA PRO A 23 17.35 -29.01 2.80
C PRO A 23 18.11 -29.06 4.13
N PHE A 24 17.48 -28.70 5.26
CA PHE A 24 18.16 -28.48 6.53
C PHE A 24 17.89 -29.55 7.59
N ASP A 25 18.84 -29.69 8.52
CA ASP A 25 18.76 -30.66 9.63
C ASP A 25 17.96 -30.13 10.82
N TYR A 26 17.48 -31.05 11.66
CA TYR A 26 16.73 -30.74 12.88
C TYR A 26 17.08 -31.71 14.01
N LEU A 27 16.98 -31.23 15.26
CA LEU A 27 17.21 -32.05 16.45
C LEU A 27 15.99 -32.87 16.86
N ARG A 28 14.78 -32.36 16.60
CA ARG A 28 13.51 -33.03 16.88
C ARG A 28 12.51 -32.74 15.76
N LYS A 29 11.69 -33.73 15.38
CA LYS A 29 10.67 -33.57 14.32
C LYS A 29 9.68 -32.43 14.63
N SER A 30 9.38 -32.21 15.91
CA SER A 30 8.49 -31.14 16.38
C SER A 30 9.06 -29.72 16.22
N PHE A 31 10.37 -29.58 15.94
CA PHE A 31 11.01 -28.30 15.65
C PHE A 31 10.81 -27.86 14.19
N ILE A 32 10.31 -28.76 13.33
CA ILE A 32 9.88 -28.37 11.99
C ILE A 32 8.48 -27.79 12.09
N LYS A 33 8.36 -26.52 11.72
CA LYS A 33 7.11 -25.76 11.71
C LYS A 33 6.71 -25.45 10.28
N VAL A 34 5.41 -25.30 10.07
CA VAL A 34 4.84 -24.92 8.78
C VAL A 34 3.82 -23.82 8.96
N MET A 35 3.83 -22.88 8.03
CA MET A 35 2.73 -21.95 7.81
C MET A 35 2.22 -22.07 6.38
N ILE A 36 0.90 -21.91 6.21
CA ILE A 36 0.27 -21.72 4.90
C ILE A 36 -0.37 -20.34 4.88
N ASP A 37 0.02 -19.50 3.92
CA ASP A 37 -0.46 -18.12 3.76
C ASP A 37 -0.40 -17.29 5.06
N GLY A 38 0.64 -17.55 5.87
CA GLY A 38 0.87 -16.89 7.16
C GLY A 38 0.14 -17.52 8.36
N ASN A 39 -0.69 -18.54 8.16
CA ASN A 39 -1.35 -19.25 9.25
C ASN A 39 -0.53 -20.48 9.68
N PRO A 40 -0.17 -20.60 10.97
CA PRO A 40 0.57 -21.75 11.48
C PRO A 40 -0.27 -23.02 11.49
N LEU A 41 0.40 -24.14 11.21
CA LEU A 41 -0.17 -25.48 11.27
C LEU A 41 0.36 -26.28 12.46
N THR A 42 -0.36 -27.32 12.85
CA THR A 42 -0.07 -28.15 14.02
C THR A 42 0.61 -29.46 13.62
N TYR A 43 1.83 -29.68 14.12
CA TYR A 43 2.56 -30.95 13.95
C TYR A 43 1.78 -32.13 14.55
N GLY A 44 1.70 -33.23 13.80
CA GLY A 44 0.98 -34.46 14.19
C GLY A 44 -0.50 -34.44 13.85
N THR A 45 -1.10 -33.28 13.59
CA THR A 45 -2.50 -33.13 13.16
C THR A 45 -2.58 -32.75 11.68
N ASP A 46 -1.96 -31.65 11.30
CA ASP A 46 -2.03 -31.10 9.95
C ASP A 46 -0.93 -31.63 9.03
N TYR A 47 0.20 -32.02 9.62
CA TYR A 47 1.35 -32.57 8.91
C TYR A 47 2.20 -33.47 9.81
N THR A 48 3.03 -34.30 9.17
CA THR A 48 4.06 -35.12 9.82
C THR A 48 5.41 -34.91 9.13
N VAL A 49 6.49 -35.28 9.83
CA VAL A 49 7.85 -35.12 9.34
C VAL A 49 8.59 -36.45 9.48
N SER A 50 9.27 -36.84 8.40
CA SER A 50 10.13 -38.01 8.37
C SER A 50 11.34 -37.70 7.51
N ASP A 51 12.53 -37.96 8.07
CA ASP A 51 13.79 -37.56 7.44
C ASP A 51 13.72 -36.08 7.02
N LYS A 52 14.12 -35.70 5.81
CA LYS A 52 14.06 -34.33 5.28
C LYS A 52 12.80 -34.06 4.48
N GLN A 53 11.69 -34.72 4.83
CA GLN A 53 10.42 -34.60 4.13
C GLN A 53 9.27 -34.32 5.09
N LEU A 54 8.39 -33.44 4.65
CA LEU A 54 7.15 -33.06 5.28
C LEU A 54 5.98 -33.64 4.49
N THR A 55 5.04 -34.28 5.19
CA THR A 55 3.82 -34.83 4.58
C THR A 55 2.60 -34.19 5.22
N PHE A 56 1.82 -33.46 4.44
CA PHE A 56 0.54 -32.91 4.87
C PHE A 56 -0.56 -33.97 4.95
N THR A 57 -1.44 -33.84 5.93
CA THR A 57 -2.67 -34.64 6.03
C THR A 57 -3.61 -34.29 4.86
N ASN A 58 -3.78 -33.01 4.58
CA ASN A 58 -4.56 -32.47 3.46
C ASN A 58 -3.66 -31.70 2.49
N ALA A 59 -3.81 -31.92 1.19
CA ALA A 59 -2.97 -31.24 0.20
C ALA A 59 -3.22 -29.72 0.26
N PRO A 60 -2.17 -28.89 0.32
CA PRO A 60 -2.31 -27.44 0.19
C PRO A 60 -3.00 -27.06 -1.11
N VAL A 61 -3.90 -26.07 -1.05
CA VAL A 61 -4.62 -25.59 -2.24
C VAL A 61 -3.66 -25.01 -3.28
N LEU A 62 -4.10 -24.97 -4.53
CA LEU A 62 -3.31 -24.42 -5.63
C LEU A 62 -2.90 -22.97 -5.34
N ASN A 63 -1.63 -22.65 -5.55
CA ASN A 63 -1.01 -21.35 -5.31
C ASN A 63 -0.89 -20.88 -3.85
N ALA A 64 -1.27 -21.71 -2.86
CA ALA A 64 -1.01 -21.40 -1.45
C ALA A 64 0.50 -21.27 -1.20
N ILE A 65 0.92 -20.26 -0.43
CA ILE A 65 2.32 -20.07 -0.05
C ILE A 65 2.61 -20.91 1.17
N ILE A 66 3.43 -21.95 0.98
CA ILE A 66 3.84 -22.86 2.03
C ILE A 66 5.23 -22.43 2.51
N VAL A 67 5.36 -22.18 3.80
CA VAL A 67 6.64 -21.87 4.43
C VAL A 67 6.98 -22.96 5.42
N ILE A 68 8.05 -23.71 5.15
CA ILE A 68 8.59 -24.73 6.06
C ILE A 68 9.84 -24.16 6.68
N TYR A 69 9.91 -24.14 8.00
CA TYR A 69 11.04 -23.57 8.73
C TYR A 69 11.37 -24.37 9.99
N ARG A 70 12.60 -24.21 10.44
CA ARG A 70 13.07 -24.75 11.72
C ARG A 70 12.83 -23.73 12.83
N GLU A 71 12.32 -24.21 13.95
CA GLU A 71 12.17 -23.47 15.19
C GLU A 71 12.65 -24.37 16.34
N THR A 72 13.91 -24.18 16.72
CA THR A 72 14.56 -24.94 17.77
C THR A 72 14.16 -24.37 19.13
N ALA A 73 13.80 -25.24 20.08
CA ALA A 73 13.47 -24.80 21.44
C ALA A 73 14.64 -24.07 22.09
N THR A 74 14.34 -23.00 22.82
CA THR A 74 15.32 -22.29 23.67
C THR A 74 15.57 -23.01 24.99
N ASP A 75 14.67 -23.92 25.37
CA ASP A 75 14.87 -24.80 26.52
C ASP A 75 16.01 -25.76 26.24
N ARG A 76 16.89 -25.93 27.23
CA ARG A 76 18.08 -26.77 27.11
C ARG A 76 17.67 -28.21 26.83
N LEU A 77 18.18 -28.79 25.73
CA LEU A 77 18.02 -30.22 25.48
C LEU A 77 18.92 -31.08 26.38
N VAL A 78 20.01 -30.49 26.87
CA VAL A 78 21.00 -31.12 27.74
C VAL A 78 21.22 -30.25 28.97
N ALA A 79 21.04 -30.86 30.15
CA ALA A 79 21.35 -30.27 31.44
C ALA A 79 22.65 -30.88 32.00
N TRP A 80 23.45 -30.05 32.68
CA TRP A 80 24.67 -30.47 33.35
C TRP A 80 24.52 -30.06 34.81
N GLU A 81 24.64 -31.02 35.70
CA GLU A 81 24.61 -30.83 37.16
C GLU A 81 25.99 -31.19 37.74
N ASP A 82 26.23 -30.84 39.01
CA ASP A 82 27.46 -31.27 39.68
C ASP A 82 27.62 -32.79 39.65
N ALA A 83 28.85 -33.26 39.49
CA ALA A 83 29.21 -34.65 39.22
C ALA A 83 28.60 -35.29 37.94
N SER A 84 28.04 -34.52 37.00
CA SER A 84 27.63 -35.04 35.69
C SER A 84 28.86 -35.45 34.86
N VAL A 85 28.79 -36.62 34.23
CA VAL A 85 29.83 -37.05 33.28
C VAL A 85 29.62 -36.35 31.95
N LEU A 86 30.58 -35.51 31.55
CA LEU A 86 30.63 -34.88 30.24
C LEU A 86 30.79 -35.92 29.13
N ARG A 87 29.69 -36.25 28.46
CA ARG A 87 29.70 -37.11 27.27
C ARG A 87 29.82 -36.26 26.01
N ALA A 88 30.64 -36.71 25.07
CA ALA A 88 30.82 -36.04 23.79
C ALA A 88 29.50 -35.82 23.04
N GLY A 89 28.60 -36.82 23.03
CA GLY A 89 27.30 -36.70 22.36
C GLY A 89 26.39 -35.61 22.94
N ASP A 90 26.40 -35.45 24.26
CA ASP A 90 25.63 -34.41 24.96
C ASP A 90 26.22 -33.02 24.69
N LEU A 91 27.55 -32.91 24.58
CA LEU A 91 28.23 -31.68 24.20
C LEU A 91 27.93 -31.29 22.75
N THR A 92 28.02 -32.25 21.82
CA THR A 92 27.66 -32.01 20.40
C THR A 92 26.19 -31.63 20.26
N LEU A 93 25.27 -32.27 20.99
CA LEU A 93 23.85 -31.91 20.95
C LEU A 93 23.62 -30.45 21.41
N PHE A 94 24.29 -30.03 22.48
CA PHE A 94 24.24 -28.66 22.96
C PHE A 94 24.81 -27.67 21.93
N GLU A 95 25.96 -27.98 21.33
CA GLU A 95 26.59 -27.13 20.31
C GLU A 95 25.70 -26.98 19.06
N VAL A 96 25.13 -28.07 18.56
CA VAL A 96 24.21 -28.05 17.41
C VAL A 96 22.94 -27.26 17.74
N GLN A 97 22.40 -27.36 18.97
CA GLN A 97 21.26 -26.55 19.39
C GLN A 97 21.56 -25.05 19.32
N LEU A 98 22.74 -24.64 19.80
CA LEU A 98 23.17 -23.23 19.73
C LEU A 98 23.36 -22.77 18.29
N LEU A 99 23.99 -23.59 17.44
CA LEU A 99 24.17 -23.28 16.03
C LEU A 99 22.82 -23.11 15.31
N HIS A 100 21.87 -24.01 15.58
CA HIS A 100 20.54 -23.93 14.99
C HIS A 100 19.82 -22.63 15.36
N ILE A 101 19.83 -22.25 16.64
CA ILE A 101 19.23 -21.00 17.12
C ILE A 101 19.89 -19.79 16.45
N ALA A 102 21.22 -19.80 16.27
CA ALA A 102 21.94 -18.73 15.60
C ALA A 102 21.57 -18.59 14.12
N GLU A 103 21.49 -19.71 13.39
CA GLU A 103 21.05 -19.73 11.98
C GLU A 103 19.59 -19.27 11.82
N GLU A 104 18.70 -19.74 12.69
CA GLU A 104 17.27 -19.37 12.68
C GLU A 104 17.10 -17.88 12.97
N THR A 105 17.85 -17.35 13.94
CA THR A 105 17.85 -15.92 14.25
C THR A 105 18.35 -15.09 13.06
N LYS A 106 19.43 -15.53 12.40
CA LYS A 106 19.97 -14.87 11.21
C LYS A 106 18.95 -14.82 10.08
N ASP A 107 18.33 -15.95 9.76
CA ASP A 107 17.33 -16.03 8.69
C ASP A 107 16.08 -15.22 9.04
N LYS A 108 15.61 -15.26 10.30
CA LYS A 108 14.45 -14.49 10.76
C LYS A 108 14.68 -12.99 10.70
N VAL A 109 15.87 -12.50 11.09
CA VAL A 109 16.25 -11.09 10.94
C VAL A 109 16.30 -10.70 9.47
N GLN A 110 16.83 -11.56 8.61
CA GLN A 110 16.80 -11.33 7.18
C GLN A 110 15.37 -11.30 6.63
N GLU A 111 14.43 -12.10 7.11
CA GLU A 111 13.06 -12.12 6.56
C GLU A 111 12.14 -11.03 7.11
N ALA A 112 12.21 -10.75 8.41
CA ALA A 112 11.23 -9.92 9.10
C ALA A 112 11.56 -8.42 9.11
N GLY A 113 12.82 -8.05 8.90
CA GLY A 113 13.28 -6.67 9.04
C GLY A 113 13.16 -5.84 7.76
N LEU A 114 12.87 -4.54 7.92
CA LEU A 114 13.45 -3.54 7.03
C LEU A 114 14.96 -3.60 7.24
N ALA A 115 15.73 -3.63 6.16
CA ALA A 115 17.18 -3.64 6.24
C ALA A 115 17.73 -2.31 5.77
N LEU A 116 18.73 -1.78 6.45
CA LEU A 116 19.49 -0.64 5.94
C LEU A 116 20.28 -1.12 4.71
N ASP A 117 20.15 -0.40 3.60
CA ASP A 117 21.02 -0.55 2.46
C ASP A 117 22.30 0.24 2.73
N ASP A 118 23.43 -0.46 2.85
CA ASP A 118 24.73 0.14 3.15
C ASP A 118 25.25 1.02 2.00
N LEU A 119 24.69 0.90 0.79
CA LEU A 119 25.11 1.70 -0.35
C LEU A 119 24.59 3.14 -0.28
N ASP A 120 23.34 3.31 0.18
CA ASP A 120 22.67 4.62 0.17
C ASP A 120 22.07 5.03 1.53
N GLY A 121 22.24 4.21 2.57
CA GLY A 121 21.82 4.49 3.93
C GLY A 121 20.30 4.50 4.12
N LYS A 122 19.52 3.88 3.23
CA LYS A 122 18.05 3.86 3.31
C LYS A 122 17.52 2.51 3.78
N TRP A 123 16.36 2.53 4.44
CA TRP A 123 15.65 1.30 4.79
C TRP A 123 14.98 0.70 3.55
N ASP A 124 15.40 -0.49 3.14
CA ASP A 124 14.81 -1.25 2.04
C ASP A 124 13.74 -2.23 2.55
N ALA A 125 12.52 -2.06 2.03
CA ALA A 125 11.39 -2.98 2.24
C ALA A 125 11.39 -4.19 1.29
N ARG A 126 12.40 -4.30 0.42
CA ARG A 126 12.67 -5.41 -0.49
C ARG A 126 11.47 -5.73 -1.40
N LEU A 127 10.92 -4.67 -1.99
CA LEU A 127 9.74 -4.71 -2.86
C LEU A 127 8.50 -5.30 -2.18
N LYS A 128 8.40 -5.22 -0.85
CA LYS A 128 7.19 -5.54 -0.08
C LYS A 128 6.43 -4.26 0.28
N VAL A 129 5.11 -4.40 0.40
CA VAL A 129 4.24 -3.33 0.88
C VAL A 129 4.25 -3.27 2.41
N LEU A 130 4.19 -2.06 2.97
CA LEU A 130 4.02 -1.83 4.40
C LEU A 130 2.54 -1.90 4.76
N LYS A 131 2.17 -2.74 5.74
CA LYS A 131 0.76 -3.02 6.08
C LYS A 131 0.15 -2.01 7.05
N ASN A 132 0.84 -1.73 8.16
CA ASN A 132 0.31 -0.94 9.28
C ASN A 132 1.15 0.32 9.48
N LEU A 133 1.00 1.27 8.57
CA LEU A 133 1.66 2.58 8.65
C LEU A 133 0.65 3.61 9.18
N LEU A 134 1.02 4.33 10.24
CA LEU A 134 0.21 5.42 10.81
C LEU A 134 0.18 6.64 9.88
N ASP A 135 -0.70 7.59 10.19
CA ASP A 135 -0.69 8.89 9.51
C ASP A 135 0.55 9.69 9.92
N PRO A 136 1.16 10.41 8.97
CA PRO A 136 2.31 11.26 9.27
C PRO A 136 1.91 12.40 10.22
N VAL A 137 2.77 12.70 11.20
CA VAL A 137 2.63 13.83 12.12
C VAL A 137 3.73 14.86 11.83
N ASP A 138 4.96 14.40 11.64
CA ASP A 138 6.12 15.22 11.33
C ASP A 138 6.45 15.23 9.83
N ASN A 139 7.22 16.24 9.40
CA ASN A 139 7.55 16.45 7.98
C ASN A 139 8.37 15.33 7.31
N LEU A 140 8.99 14.45 8.09
CA LEU A 140 9.82 13.35 7.59
C LEU A 140 9.14 11.98 7.72
N ASP A 141 7.91 11.94 8.24
CA ASP A 141 7.16 10.70 8.38
C ASP A 141 6.75 10.14 7.02
N ALA A 142 6.74 8.82 6.93
CA ALA A 142 6.25 8.13 5.73
C ALA A 142 4.74 8.34 5.57
N VAL A 143 4.32 8.69 4.34
CA VAL A 143 2.91 8.91 4.01
C VAL A 143 2.26 7.58 3.63
N ASN A 144 1.16 7.22 4.29
CA ASN A 144 0.34 6.09 3.87
C ASN A 144 -0.69 6.49 2.80
N LYS A 145 -1.15 5.50 2.01
CA LYS A 145 -2.08 5.71 0.89
C LYS A 145 -3.39 6.38 1.32
N ARG A 146 -3.97 5.97 2.46
CA ARG A 146 -5.24 6.53 2.97
C ARG A 146 -5.10 8.03 3.24
N TYR A 147 -4.02 8.43 3.92
CA TYR A 147 -3.74 9.85 4.20
C TYR A 147 -3.62 10.66 2.90
N PHE A 148 -2.84 10.16 1.94
CA PHE A 148 -2.68 10.81 0.64
C PHE A 148 -4.01 10.98 -0.10
N GLU A 149 -4.81 9.92 -0.23
CA GLU A 149 -6.11 9.95 -0.92
C GLU A 149 -7.10 10.92 -0.25
N SER A 150 -7.10 10.97 1.09
CA SER A 150 -7.96 11.92 1.83
C SER A 150 -7.57 13.39 1.57
N THR A 151 -6.26 13.67 1.50
CA THR A 151 -5.75 15.02 1.22
C THR A 151 -6.02 15.41 -0.24
N GLN A 152 -5.84 14.46 -1.18
CA GLN A 152 -6.13 14.67 -2.60
C GLN A 152 -7.61 14.99 -2.84
N ALA A 153 -8.53 14.31 -2.16
CA ALA A 153 -9.96 14.61 -2.25
C ALA A 153 -10.27 16.06 -1.86
N GLY A 154 -9.61 16.58 -0.82
CA GLY A 154 -9.73 17.98 -0.42
C GLY A 154 -9.27 18.97 -1.50
N TYR A 155 -8.14 18.71 -2.16
CA TYR A 155 -7.66 19.55 -3.26
C TYR A 155 -8.60 19.54 -4.47
N ILE A 156 -9.17 18.38 -4.82
CA ILE A 156 -10.13 18.27 -5.93
C ILE A 156 -11.39 19.08 -5.62
N GLN A 157 -11.92 19.00 -4.39
CA GLN A 157 -13.08 19.79 -3.98
C GLN A 157 -12.80 21.29 -4.03
N ALA A 158 -11.64 21.73 -3.53
CA ALA A 158 -11.23 23.13 -3.60
C ALA A 158 -11.07 23.63 -5.03
N SER A 159 -10.53 22.79 -5.93
CA SER A 159 -10.40 23.10 -7.36
C SER A 159 -11.76 23.21 -8.03
N GLN A 160 -12.67 22.27 -7.76
CA GLN A 160 -14.04 22.33 -8.30
C GLN A 160 -14.77 23.59 -7.84
N ALA A 161 -14.62 23.98 -6.57
CA ALA A 161 -15.20 25.22 -6.06
C ALA A 161 -14.66 26.47 -6.80
N LYS A 162 -13.39 26.46 -7.22
CA LYS A 162 -12.80 27.53 -8.04
C LYS A 162 -13.32 27.52 -9.49
N VAL A 163 -13.50 26.34 -10.08
CA VAL A 163 -14.13 26.19 -11.39
C VAL A 163 -15.55 26.74 -11.35
N ASP A 164 -16.35 26.35 -10.37
CA ASP A 164 -17.74 26.81 -10.22
C ASP A 164 -17.80 28.33 -10.03
N GLN A 165 -16.89 28.90 -9.22
CA GLN A 165 -16.77 30.34 -9.05
C GLN A 165 -16.44 31.05 -10.38
N ALA A 166 -15.49 30.51 -11.14
CA ALA A 166 -15.10 31.06 -12.45
C ALA A 166 -16.25 30.97 -13.46
N THR A 167 -16.97 29.84 -13.50
CA THR A 167 -18.16 29.65 -14.34
C THR A 167 -19.26 30.64 -13.98
N ALA A 168 -19.52 30.85 -12.69
CA ALA A 168 -20.50 31.84 -12.23
C ALA A 168 -20.11 33.27 -12.67
N GLN A 169 -18.83 33.64 -12.55
CA GLN A 169 -18.33 34.94 -12.99
C GLN A 169 -18.40 35.11 -14.52
N ALA A 170 -18.09 34.07 -15.28
CA ALA A 170 -18.23 34.08 -16.74
C ALA A 170 -19.69 34.27 -17.17
N ASN A 171 -20.63 33.56 -16.53
CA ASN A 171 -22.07 33.71 -16.80
C ASN A 171 -22.58 35.11 -16.43
N PHE A 172 -22.09 35.68 -15.32
CA PHE A 172 -22.41 37.04 -14.93
C PHE A 172 -21.89 38.06 -15.94
N ALA A 173 -20.64 37.93 -16.38
CA ALA A 173 -20.05 38.80 -17.40
C ALA A 173 -20.80 38.70 -18.74
N GLN A 174 -21.19 37.49 -19.16
CA GLN A 174 -22.00 37.28 -20.36
C GLN A 174 -23.37 37.96 -20.24
N SER A 175 -24.01 37.87 -19.08
CA SER A 175 -25.29 38.55 -18.82
C SER A 175 -25.14 40.07 -18.91
N LYS A 176 -24.06 40.62 -18.34
CA LYS A 176 -23.77 42.06 -18.45
C LYS A 176 -23.45 42.52 -19.87
N ALA A 177 -22.78 41.69 -20.67
CA ALA A 177 -22.58 41.97 -22.08
C ALA A 177 -23.91 42.03 -22.85
N ASN A 178 -24.84 41.11 -22.55
CA ASN A 178 -26.18 41.10 -23.14
C ASN A 178 -26.99 42.34 -22.72
N ASP A 179 -27.00 42.69 -21.44
CA ASP A 179 -27.67 43.89 -20.91
C ASP A 179 -27.15 45.17 -21.60
N ALA A 180 -25.83 45.27 -21.79
CA ALA A 180 -25.20 46.40 -22.47
C ALA A 180 -25.59 46.47 -23.96
N SER A 181 -25.64 45.33 -24.66
CA SER A 181 -26.07 45.25 -26.06
C SER A 181 -27.54 45.68 -26.24
N ALA A 182 -28.42 45.25 -25.32
CA ALA A 182 -29.82 45.67 -25.30
C ALA A 182 -29.95 47.18 -25.06
N SER A 183 -29.20 47.72 -24.10
CA SER A 183 -29.18 49.15 -23.80
C SER A 183 -28.69 49.99 -24.98
N ALA A 184 -27.65 49.54 -25.68
CA ALA A 184 -27.16 50.20 -26.89
C ALA A 184 -28.20 50.20 -28.03
N SER A 185 -28.95 49.10 -28.18
CA SER A 185 -30.02 49.01 -29.17
C SER A 185 -31.17 49.97 -28.84
N ALA A 186 -31.59 50.04 -27.58
CA ALA A 186 -32.61 50.99 -27.13
C ALA A 186 -32.19 52.45 -27.37
N ALA A 187 -30.94 52.80 -27.09
CA ALA A 187 -30.39 54.13 -27.34
C ALA A 187 -30.45 54.51 -28.84
N ARG A 188 -30.11 53.58 -29.74
CA ARG A 188 -30.25 53.79 -31.20
C ARG A 188 -31.70 54.01 -31.62
N THR A 189 -32.64 53.27 -31.05
CA THR A 189 -34.07 53.49 -31.32
C THR A 189 -34.52 54.87 -30.84
N SER A 190 -34.09 55.30 -29.64
CA SER A 190 -34.38 56.65 -29.13
C SER A 190 -33.80 57.74 -30.03
N GLU A 191 -32.58 57.56 -30.54
CA GLU A 191 -31.96 58.47 -31.51
C GLU A 191 -32.79 58.61 -32.80
N LEU A 192 -33.22 57.48 -33.39
CA LEU A 192 -34.07 57.48 -34.58
C LEU A 192 -35.42 58.16 -34.35
N ASN A 193 -36.05 57.90 -33.21
CA ASN A 193 -37.33 58.54 -32.84
C ASN A 193 -37.18 60.05 -32.63
N ALA A 194 -36.08 60.50 -32.04
CA ALA A 194 -35.78 61.93 -31.91
C ALA A 194 -35.60 62.58 -33.29
N LYS A 195 -34.91 61.90 -34.23
CA LYS A 195 -34.73 62.39 -35.60
C LYS A 195 -36.04 62.46 -36.40
N ALA A 196 -36.92 61.47 -36.23
CA ALA A 196 -38.24 61.48 -36.83
C ALA A 196 -39.11 62.64 -36.29
N SER A 197 -39.06 62.86 -34.97
CA SER A 197 -39.77 63.97 -34.31
C SER A 197 -39.26 65.34 -34.78
N GLU A 198 -37.94 65.50 -34.92
CA GLU A 198 -37.32 66.70 -35.51
C GLU A 198 -37.85 66.97 -36.93
N THR A 199 -37.95 65.93 -37.75
CA THR A 199 -38.45 66.03 -39.13
C THR A 199 -39.92 66.44 -39.17
N ALA A 200 -40.77 65.81 -38.36
CA ALA A 200 -42.19 66.14 -38.26
C ALA A 200 -42.44 67.59 -37.79
N ALA A 201 -41.61 68.07 -36.85
CA ALA A 201 -41.67 69.46 -36.39
C ALA A 201 -41.34 70.44 -37.54
N LYS A 202 -40.29 70.19 -38.33
CA LYS A 202 -39.93 71.01 -39.50
C LYS A 202 -41.03 71.04 -40.57
N THR A 203 -41.66 69.90 -40.86
CA THR A 203 -42.81 69.85 -41.78
C THR A 203 -43.99 70.67 -41.26
N SER A 204 -44.30 70.56 -39.97
CA SER A 204 -45.39 71.34 -39.35
C SER A 204 -45.13 72.84 -39.41
N GLU A 205 -43.88 73.26 -39.15
CA GLU A 205 -43.47 74.66 -39.30
C GLU A 205 -43.67 75.17 -40.74
N THR A 206 -43.33 74.34 -41.73
CA THR A 206 -43.46 74.69 -43.15
C THR A 206 -44.93 74.85 -43.55
N ASN A 207 -45.79 73.92 -43.13
CA ASN A 207 -47.22 73.98 -43.39
C ASN A 207 -47.88 75.20 -42.73
N ALA A 208 -47.50 75.53 -41.49
CA ALA A 208 -48.01 76.71 -40.78
C ALA A 208 -47.67 78.03 -41.49
N LYS A 209 -46.50 78.12 -42.16
CA LYS A 209 -46.12 79.30 -42.97
C LYS A 209 -46.87 79.43 -44.29
N ALA A 210 -47.45 78.34 -44.78
CA ALA A 210 -48.19 78.30 -46.05
C ALA A 210 -49.71 78.50 -45.87
N SER A 211 -50.18 78.58 -44.62
CA SER A 211 -51.59 78.81 -44.22
C SER A 211 -51.86 80.30 -44.05
#